data_AF-T0TYP3-F1
#
_entry.id   AF-T0TYP3-F1
#
_cell.length_a   1.000
_cell.length_b   1.000
_cell.length_c   1.000
_cell.angle_alpha   90.00
_cell.angle_beta   90.00
_cell.angle_gamma   90.00
#
_symmetry.space_group_name_H-M   'P 1'
#
loop_
_entity.id
_entity.type
_entity.pdbx_description
1 polymer ?
#
loop_
_entity_poly.entity_id
_entity_poly.type
_entity_poly.pdbx_seq_one_letter_code
_entity_poly.pdbx_strand_id
1 'polypeptide(L)'
;MEINNDIKDLILEYVGRYFRFENDFYKLPRIKFTDSNWQKFKNGDTSIEKMGAGRVNAMLDCLFDDFELAMIGKAQTDYYMDNSLKMNMPFYAYYDQFKKQQLLKWIENSREDIIGGAGRMYTASGNWISSAYLEIALESSSLGGGEYMLQMRFKDYSRSQEPIPAGRQNRLEWIENNLENIR
;
A
#
# COMPACT_ATOMS: atom_id res chain seq x y z
N MET A 1 -8.96 -10.89 6.77
CA MET A 1 -8.18 -9.88 7.51
C MET A 1 -8.95 -9.53 8.76
N GLU A 2 -8.26 -9.42 9.88
CA GLU A 2 -8.82 -9.00 11.17
C GLU A 2 -8.39 -7.56 11.46
N ILE A 3 -9.34 -6.72 11.87
CA ILE A 3 -9.08 -5.32 12.22
C ILE A 3 -8.61 -5.25 13.66
N ASN A 4 -7.39 -4.79 13.88
CA ASN A 4 -6.77 -4.63 15.20
C ASN A 4 -5.69 -3.54 15.17
N ASN A 5 -4.89 -3.42 16.24
CA ASN A 5 -3.83 -2.41 16.33
C ASN A 5 -2.74 -2.54 15.25
N ASP A 6 -2.43 -3.72 14.75
CA ASP A 6 -1.46 -3.90 13.66
C ASP A 6 -1.99 -3.27 12.35
N ILE A 7 -3.30 -3.33 12.11
CA ILE A 7 -3.94 -2.64 10.97
C ILE A 7 -3.93 -1.12 11.15
N LYS A 8 -4.14 -0.63 12.39
CA LYS A 8 -3.99 0.81 12.69
C LYS A 8 -2.58 1.27 12.34
N ASP A 9 -1.57 0.55 12.80
CA ASP A 9 -0.17 0.92 12.57
C ASP A 9 0.20 0.82 11.08
N LEU A 10 -0.31 -0.19 10.36
CA LEU A 10 -0.17 -0.31 8.91
C LEU A 10 -0.78 0.89 8.16
N ILE A 11 -1.98 1.34 8.54
CA ILE A 11 -2.63 2.53 7.96
C ILE A 11 -1.74 3.77 8.19
N LEU A 12 -1.30 4.00 9.44
CA LEU A 12 -0.49 5.18 9.76
C LEU A 12 0.83 5.21 8.99
N GLU A 13 1.48 4.06 8.88
CA GLU A 13 2.70 3.89 8.09
C GLU A 13 2.43 4.26 6.62
N TYR A 14 1.45 3.63 5.96
CA TYR A 14 1.17 3.86 4.53
C TYR A 14 0.62 5.27 4.23
N VAL A 15 -0.09 5.91 5.18
CA VAL A 15 -0.43 7.33 5.09
C VAL A 15 0.84 8.18 5.00
N GLY A 16 1.81 7.91 5.87
CA GLY A 16 3.11 8.60 5.86
C GLY A 16 3.92 8.38 4.57
N ARG A 17 3.71 7.26 3.86
CA ARG A 17 4.40 6.97 2.59
C ARG A 17 3.82 7.74 1.41
N TYR A 18 2.50 7.86 1.34
CA TYR A 18 1.81 8.39 0.16
C TYR A 18 1.42 9.86 0.28
N PHE A 19 1.19 10.37 1.49
CA PHE A 19 0.75 11.73 1.71
C PHE A 19 1.85 12.58 2.33
N ARG A 20 2.21 13.68 1.66
CA ARG A 20 3.16 14.66 2.20
C ARG A 20 2.62 15.33 3.48
N PHE A 21 1.32 15.57 3.53
CA PHE A 21 0.64 16.15 4.68
C PHE A 21 -0.52 15.24 5.09
N GLU A 22 -0.56 14.80 6.35
CA GLU A 22 -1.57 13.85 6.83
C GLU A 22 -3.02 14.36 6.67
N ASN A 23 -3.22 15.70 6.70
CA ASN A 23 -4.53 16.32 6.53
C ASN A 23 -5.15 16.09 5.15
N ASP A 24 -4.34 15.86 4.13
CA ASP A 24 -4.82 15.49 2.81
C ASP A 24 -5.47 14.10 2.79
N PHE A 25 -5.10 13.23 3.74
CA PHE A 25 -5.69 11.91 3.94
C PHE A 25 -6.89 11.97 4.89
N TYR A 26 -6.70 12.40 6.14
CA TYR A 26 -7.73 12.19 7.16
C TYR A 26 -8.97 13.07 6.96
N LYS A 27 -8.89 14.11 6.11
CA LYS A 27 -10.04 14.95 5.71
C LYS A 27 -10.77 14.45 4.46
N LEU A 28 -10.38 13.33 3.86
CA LEU A 28 -11.06 12.76 2.69
C LEU A 28 -12.56 12.51 2.97
N PRO A 29 -13.45 12.64 1.96
CA PRO A 29 -14.91 12.66 2.17
C PRO A 29 -15.52 11.42 2.84
N ARG A 30 -14.88 10.25 2.75
CA ARG A 30 -15.34 9.00 3.40
C ARG A 30 -14.66 8.73 4.73
N ILE A 31 -13.57 9.46 5.06
CA ILE A 31 -12.81 9.32 6.30
C ILE A 31 -13.26 10.38 7.32
N LYS A 32 -13.16 11.67 6.95
CA LYS A 32 -13.68 12.84 7.69
C LYS A 32 -13.33 12.88 9.19
N PHE A 33 -12.04 12.76 9.52
CA PHE A 33 -11.56 13.11 10.86
C PHE A 33 -11.49 14.62 11.06
N THR A 34 -11.72 15.06 12.30
CA THR A 34 -11.23 16.35 12.79
C THR A 34 -9.78 16.20 13.25
N ASP A 35 -9.01 17.28 13.26
CA ASP A 35 -7.60 17.26 13.67
C ASP A 35 -7.42 16.66 15.07
N SER A 36 -8.31 17.00 16.03
CA SER A 36 -8.29 16.45 17.39
C SER A 36 -8.56 14.93 17.43
N ASN A 37 -9.55 14.45 16.68
CA ASN A 37 -9.88 13.03 16.65
C ASN A 37 -8.81 12.21 15.92
N TRP A 38 -8.15 12.81 14.92
CA TRP A 38 -6.99 12.19 14.26
C TRP A 38 -5.83 12.00 15.24
N GLN A 39 -5.49 13.02 16.06
CA GLN A 39 -4.45 12.85 17.08
C GLN A 39 -4.79 11.76 18.10
N LYS A 40 -6.05 11.71 18.57
CA LYS A 40 -6.52 10.63 19.47
C LYS A 40 -6.40 9.24 18.83
N PHE A 41 -6.71 9.13 17.54
CA PHE A 41 -6.55 7.88 16.80
C PHE A 41 -5.08 7.46 16.70
N LYS A 42 -4.19 8.37 16.33
CA LYS A 42 -2.74 8.11 16.26
C LYS A 42 -2.16 7.68 17.60
N ASN A 43 -2.57 8.34 18.69
CA ASN A 43 -2.07 8.05 20.04
C ASN A 43 -2.63 6.76 20.64
N GLY A 44 -3.60 6.11 19.98
CA GLY A 44 -4.23 4.88 20.47
C GLY A 44 -5.37 5.10 21.47
N ASP A 45 -5.78 6.35 21.72
CA ASP A 45 -6.92 6.68 22.58
C ASP A 45 -8.24 6.18 21.98
N THR A 46 -8.28 6.00 20.66
CA THR A 46 -9.41 5.43 19.92
C THR A 46 -9.02 4.09 19.32
N SER A 47 -9.61 3.00 19.82
CA SER A 47 -9.44 1.67 19.22
C SER A 47 -10.12 1.59 17.85
N ILE A 48 -9.38 1.13 16.85
CA ILE A 48 -9.87 0.95 15.48
C ILE A 48 -11.00 -0.09 15.40
N GLU A 49 -11.00 -1.09 16.27
CA GLU A 49 -12.04 -2.14 16.36
C GLU A 49 -13.42 -1.58 16.70
N LYS A 50 -13.45 -0.46 17.42
CA LYS A 50 -14.69 0.20 17.86
C LYS A 50 -15.14 1.32 16.92
N MET A 51 -14.37 1.60 15.87
CA MET A 51 -14.72 2.61 14.87
C MET A 51 -15.78 2.07 13.90
N GLY A 52 -16.58 2.97 13.34
CA GLY A 52 -17.57 2.60 12.32
C GLY A 52 -16.91 1.96 11.10
N ALA A 53 -17.38 0.75 10.74
CA ALA A 53 -16.80 -0.06 9.66
C ALA A 53 -16.66 0.70 8.34
N GLY A 54 -17.63 1.55 7.98
CA GLY A 54 -17.56 2.37 6.76
C GLY A 54 -16.36 3.31 6.72
N ARG A 55 -15.92 3.86 7.87
CA ARG A 55 -14.73 4.71 7.94
C ARG A 55 -13.45 3.88 7.86
N VAL A 56 -13.39 2.76 8.58
CA VAL A 56 -12.22 1.87 8.59
C VAL A 56 -11.95 1.32 7.18
N ASN A 57 -12.99 0.81 6.53
CA ASN A 57 -12.89 0.32 5.15
C ASN A 57 -12.49 1.43 4.18
N ALA A 58 -13.01 2.66 4.34
CA ALA A 58 -12.60 3.77 3.49
C ALA A 58 -11.12 4.17 3.65
N MET A 59 -10.54 4.01 4.85
CA MET A 59 -9.10 4.23 5.05
C MET A 59 -8.27 3.17 4.31
N LEU A 60 -8.69 1.90 4.40
CA LEU A 60 -8.03 0.78 3.77
C LEU A 60 -8.13 0.84 2.23
N ASP A 61 -9.34 1.02 1.71
CA ASP A 61 -9.70 1.18 0.28
C ASP A 61 -8.94 2.36 -0.38
N CYS A 62 -8.66 3.42 0.38
CA CYS A 62 -7.86 4.53 -0.12
C CYS A 62 -6.38 4.17 -0.32
N LEU A 63 -5.81 3.33 0.56
CA LEU A 63 -4.37 3.09 0.62
C LEU A 63 -3.95 1.85 -0.17
N PHE A 64 -4.78 0.81 -0.16
CA PHE A 64 -4.45 -0.50 -0.69
C PHE A 64 -5.37 -0.87 -1.84
N ASP A 65 -4.83 -1.62 -2.79
CA ASP A 65 -5.64 -2.32 -3.78
C ASP A 65 -6.43 -3.50 -3.17
N ASP A 66 -7.51 -3.96 -3.80
CA ASP A 66 -8.27 -5.12 -3.34
C ASP A 66 -7.41 -6.38 -3.24
N PHE A 67 -6.48 -6.58 -4.19
CA PHE A 67 -5.51 -7.67 -4.11
C PHE A 67 -4.57 -7.52 -2.91
N GLU A 68 -4.16 -6.28 -2.60
CA GLU A 68 -3.36 -5.98 -1.41
C GLU A 68 -4.13 -6.24 -0.12
N LEU A 69 -5.43 -5.95 -0.05
CA LEU A 69 -6.28 -6.30 1.10
C LEU A 69 -6.35 -7.82 1.31
N ALA A 70 -6.42 -8.59 0.22
CA ALA A 70 -6.34 -10.06 0.29
C ALA A 70 -4.97 -10.52 0.80
N MET A 71 -3.88 -9.92 0.32
CA MET A 71 -2.52 -10.20 0.79
C MET A 71 -2.31 -9.85 2.26
N ILE A 72 -2.87 -8.74 2.76
CA ILE A 72 -2.82 -8.38 4.19
C ILE A 72 -3.44 -9.50 5.03
N GLY A 73 -4.60 -10.03 4.61
CA GLY A 73 -5.24 -11.15 5.32
C GLY A 73 -4.39 -12.43 5.34
N LYS A 74 -3.67 -12.72 4.24
CA LYS A 74 -2.73 -13.85 4.18
C LYS A 74 -1.51 -13.61 5.06
N ALA A 75 -0.89 -12.45 4.95
CA ALA A 75 0.25 -12.06 5.78
C ALA A 75 -0.08 -12.09 7.27
N GLN A 76 -1.28 -11.67 7.69
CA GLN A 76 -1.71 -11.79 9.09
C GLN A 76 -1.73 -13.25 9.56
N THR A 77 -2.20 -14.18 8.71
CA THR A 77 -2.25 -15.60 9.06
C THR A 77 -0.85 -16.12 9.37
N ASP A 78 0.10 -15.86 8.47
CA ASP A 78 1.48 -16.30 8.62
C ASP A 78 2.17 -15.61 9.82
N TYR A 79 1.96 -14.30 9.96
CA TYR A 79 2.54 -13.49 11.03
C TYR A 79 2.09 -13.93 12.43
N TYR A 80 0.79 -14.21 12.61
CA TYR A 80 0.29 -14.60 13.93
C TYR A 80 0.63 -16.04 14.31
N MET A 81 0.86 -16.91 13.33
CA MET A 81 1.29 -18.30 13.56
C MET A 81 2.76 -18.42 13.97
N ASP A 82 3.61 -17.45 13.62
CA ASP A 82 5.04 -17.46 13.96
C ASP A 82 5.38 -16.43 15.06
N ASN A 83 5.71 -16.94 16.25
CA ASN A 83 6.10 -16.09 17.38
C ASN A 83 7.42 -15.34 17.14
N SER A 84 8.33 -15.87 16.32
CA SER A 84 9.59 -15.21 16.01
C SER A 84 9.35 -13.94 15.19
N LEU A 85 8.41 -13.95 14.25
CA LEU A 85 8.05 -12.77 13.47
C LEU A 85 7.51 -11.65 14.37
N LYS A 86 6.54 -11.98 15.25
CA LYS A 86 5.92 -11.03 16.18
C LYS A 86 6.90 -10.38 17.15
N MET A 87 7.93 -11.11 17.57
CA MET A 87 8.94 -10.59 18.49
C MET A 87 9.98 -9.71 17.79
N ASN A 88 10.24 -9.96 16.50
CA ASN A 88 11.38 -9.37 15.79
C ASN A 88 11.02 -8.14 14.95
N MET A 89 9.77 -8.03 14.47
CA MET A 89 9.37 -6.90 13.63
C MET A 89 7.89 -6.58 13.77
N PRO A 90 7.49 -5.32 13.53
CA PRO A 90 6.08 -4.95 13.46
C PRO A 90 5.42 -5.50 12.18
N PHE A 91 4.10 -5.64 12.20
CA PHE A 91 3.34 -6.25 11.11
C PHE A 91 3.55 -5.55 9.76
N TYR A 92 3.58 -4.21 9.71
CA TYR A 92 3.76 -3.48 8.44
C TYR A 92 5.10 -3.80 7.76
N ALA A 93 6.16 -4.05 8.55
CA ALA A 93 7.47 -4.42 8.02
C ALA A 93 7.45 -5.86 7.45
N TYR A 94 6.74 -6.77 8.12
CA TYR A 94 6.52 -8.12 7.59
C TYR A 94 5.65 -8.11 6.33
N TYR A 95 4.59 -7.30 6.29
CA TYR A 95 3.74 -7.16 5.11
C TYR A 95 4.52 -6.67 3.89
N ASP A 96 5.43 -5.70 4.05
CA ASP A 96 6.32 -5.27 2.96
C ASP A 96 7.20 -6.42 2.45
N GLN A 97 7.75 -7.25 3.35
CA GLN A 97 8.52 -8.44 2.95
C GLN A 97 7.63 -9.44 2.20
N PHE A 98 6.44 -9.72 2.70
CA PHE A 98 5.48 -10.64 2.10
C PHE A 98 5.10 -10.19 0.68
N LYS A 99 4.73 -8.92 0.51
CA LYS A 99 4.41 -8.29 -0.77
C LYS A 99 5.58 -8.32 -1.74
N LYS A 100 6.80 -8.06 -1.26
CA LYS A 100 8.02 -8.13 -2.07
C LYS A 100 8.33 -9.55 -2.55
N GLN A 101 8.15 -10.56 -1.70
CA GLN A 101 8.29 -11.96 -2.11
C GLN A 101 7.25 -12.33 -3.17
N GLN A 102 6.03 -11.79 -3.10
CA GLN A 102 5.03 -11.98 -4.14
C GLN A 102 5.45 -11.34 -5.47
N LEU A 103 6.05 -10.14 -5.46
CA LEU A 103 6.62 -9.53 -6.65
C LEU A 103 7.75 -10.37 -7.26
N LEU A 104 8.66 -10.90 -6.44
CA LEU A 104 9.73 -11.79 -6.91
C LEU A 104 9.17 -13.03 -7.62
N LYS A 105 8.11 -13.63 -7.08
CA LYS A 105 7.41 -14.75 -7.72
C LYS A 105 6.79 -14.35 -9.05
N TRP A 106 6.22 -13.15 -9.17
CA TRP A 106 5.72 -12.66 -10.45
C TRP A 106 6.83 -12.47 -11.47
N ILE A 107 7.98 -11.90 -11.06
CA ILE A 107 9.14 -11.72 -11.94
C ILE A 107 9.67 -13.07 -12.42
N GLU A 108 9.72 -14.08 -11.54
CA GLU A 108 10.20 -15.41 -11.90
C GLU A 108 9.25 -16.15 -12.84
N ASN A 109 7.94 -16.12 -12.56
CA ASN A 109 6.98 -17.02 -13.22
C ASN A 109 6.15 -16.36 -14.32
N SER A 110 6.11 -15.02 -14.37
CA SER A 110 5.20 -14.27 -15.24
C SER A 110 5.83 -12.96 -15.72
N ARG A 111 7.16 -12.94 -15.87
CA ARG A 111 7.95 -11.76 -16.24
C ARG A 111 7.35 -10.97 -17.41
N GLU A 112 6.97 -11.68 -18.47
CA GLU A 112 6.47 -11.07 -19.70
C GLU A 112 5.11 -10.40 -19.51
N ASP A 113 4.32 -10.84 -18.53
CA ASP A 113 2.97 -10.34 -18.24
C ASP A 113 2.97 -9.13 -17.29
N ILE A 114 4.13 -8.80 -16.71
CA ILE A 114 4.26 -7.66 -15.80
C ILE A 114 4.20 -6.35 -16.59
N ILE A 115 3.30 -5.48 -16.15
CA ILE A 115 3.22 -4.08 -16.54
C ILE A 115 3.29 -3.21 -15.29
N GLY A 116 3.60 -1.93 -15.48
CA GLY A 116 3.58 -0.98 -14.38
C GLY A 116 3.32 0.44 -14.84
N GLY A 117 3.05 1.33 -13.88
CA GLY A 117 2.67 2.71 -14.14
C GLY A 117 2.90 3.62 -12.94
N ALA A 118 2.90 4.93 -13.18
CA ALA A 118 2.95 5.91 -12.09
C ALA A 118 1.53 6.13 -11.55
N GLY A 119 1.31 5.72 -10.30
CA GLY A 119 0.06 5.88 -9.59
C GLY A 119 -0.20 7.31 -9.14
N ARG A 120 -1.49 7.64 -9.00
CA ARG A 120 -1.95 8.94 -8.48
C ARG A 120 -2.72 8.72 -7.19
N MET A 121 -2.67 9.71 -6.29
CA MET A 121 -3.45 9.72 -5.06
C MET A 121 -4.23 11.02 -4.95
N TYR A 122 -5.55 10.95 -4.74
CA TYR A 122 -6.39 12.12 -4.54
C TYR A 122 -6.24 12.67 -3.11
N THR A 123 -6.24 13.99 -2.99
CA THR A 123 -6.19 14.67 -1.69
C THR A 123 -7.57 15.22 -1.31
N ALA A 124 -7.76 15.49 -0.02
CA ALA A 124 -8.98 16.11 0.49
C ALA A 124 -9.30 17.49 -0.13
N SER A 125 -8.31 18.18 -0.70
CA SER A 125 -8.49 19.45 -1.42
C SER A 125 -8.99 19.30 -2.86
N GLY A 126 -9.17 18.07 -3.36
CA GLY A 126 -9.59 17.79 -4.74
C GLY A 126 -8.44 17.79 -5.75
N ASN A 127 -7.20 17.95 -5.30
CA ASN A 127 -6.00 17.80 -6.12
C ASN A 127 -5.57 16.32 -6.18
N TRP A 128 -4.55 16.03 -6.99
CA TRP A 128 -3.85 14.74 -6.95
C TRP A 128 -2.35 14.92 -6.72
N ILE A 129 -1.76 13.96 -6.02
CA ILE A 129 -0.31 13.76 -5.95
C ILE A 129 0.08 12.92 -7.18
N SER A 130 0.79 13.52 -8.12
CA SER A 130 1.33 12.81 -9.29
C SER A 130 2.47 11.89 -8.87
N SER A 131 2.52 10.67 -9.42
CA SER A 131 3.57 9.69 -9.12
C SER A 131 3.69 9.39 -7.62
N ALA A 132 2.55 9.24 -6.96
CA ALA A 132 2.48 8.96 -5.52
C ALA A 132 3.13 7.60 -5.18
N TYR A 133 3.00 6.63 -6.09
CA TYR A 133 3.55 5.28 -6.00
C TYR A 133 3.81 4.71 -7.40
N LEU A 134 4.60 3.63 -7.46
CA LEU A 134 4.69 2.73 -8.59
C LEU A 134 3.58 1.68 -8.47
N GLU A 135 2.78 1.55 -9.50
CA GLU A 135 1.79 0.50 -9.67
C GLU A 135 2.39 -0.62 -10.51
N ILE A 136 2.20 -1.87 -10.08
CA ILE A 136 2.65 -3.07 -10.79
C ILE A 136 1.46 -4.01 -10.89
N ALA A 137 1.15 -4.49 -12.10
CA ALA A 137 0.03 -5.39 -12.34
C ALA A 137 0.42 -6.50 -13.33
N LEU A 138 -0.38 -7.57 -13.35
CA LEU A 138 -0.32 -8.60 -14.38
C LEU A 138 -1.35 -8.28 -15.47
N GLU A 139 -0.87 -8.05 -16.70
CA GLU A 139 -1.70 -7.60 -17.82
C GLU A 139 -2.84 -8.58 -18.14
N SER A 140 -2.56 -9.89 -18.09
CA SER A 140 -3.55 -10.95 -18.30
C SER A 140 -4.72 -10.93 -17.31
N SER A 141 -4.58 -10.23 -16.19
CA SER A 141 -5.61 -10.09 -15.15
C SER A 141 -6.51 -8.85 -15.31
N SER A 142 -6.44 -8.18 -16.46
CA SER A 142 -7.22 -6.96 -16.72
C SER A 142 -8.73 -7.21 -16.64
N LEU A 143 -9.44 -6.32 -15.95
CA LEU A 143 -10.90 -6.28 -15.88
C LEU A 143 -11.52 -5.33 -16.92
N GLY A 144 -10.68 -4.70 -17.76
CA GLY A 144 -11.06 -3.57 -18.61
C GLY A 144 -11.05 -2.24 -17.86
N GLY A 145 -11.18 -1.13 -18.59
CA GLY A 145 -11.25 0.21 -17.97
C GLY A 145 -9.96 0.72 -17.32
N GLY A 146 -8.85 -0.01 -17.43
CA GLY A 146 -7.58 0.32 -16.79
C GLY A 146 -7.39 -0.29 -15.40
N GLU A 147 -8.29 -1.18 -14.98
CA GLU A 147 -8.22 -1.92 -13.71
C GLU A 147 -7.72 -3.35 -13.92
N TYR A 148 -7.00 -3.87 -12.94
CA TYR A 148 -6.41 -5.21 -12.94
C TYR A 148 -6.76 -5.92 -11.64
N MET A 149 -7.15 -7.20 -11.75
CA MET A 149 -7.46 -8.01 -10.57
C MET A 149 -6.21 -8.30 -9.72
N LEU A 150 -5.03 -8.37 -10.36
CA LEU A 150 -3.76 -8.62 -9.69
C LEU A 150 -2.87 -7.38 -9.79
N GLN A 151 -2.90 -6.56 -8.74
CA GLN A 151 -2.23 -5.26 -8.70
C GLN A 151 -1.60 -4.99 -7.33
N MET A 152 -0.41 -4.40 -7.33
CA MET A 152 0.33 -4.02 -6.13
C MET A 152 0.88 -2.60 -6.25
N ARG A 153 1.03 -1.90 -5.12
CA ARG A 153 1.55 -0.54 -5.06
C ARG A 153 2.84 -0.51 -4.25
N PHE A 154 3.87 0.11 -4.80
CA PHE A 154 5.18 0.26 -4.16
C PHE A 154 5.61 1.72 -4.13
N LYS A 155 6.25 2.14 -3.05
CA LYS A 155 6.92 3.44 -2.96
C LYS A 155 8.41 3.25 -3.21
N ASP A 156 8.97 4.03 -4.12
CA ASP A 156 10.41 4.10 -4.31
C ASP A 156 11.06 5.00 -3.24
N TYR A 157 12.11 4.47 -2.60
CA TYR A 157 12.96 5.17 -1.64
C TYR A 157 14.40 5.33 -2.15
N SER A 158 14.64 5.11 -3.46
CA SER A 158 15.94 5.38 -4.07
C SER A 158 16.37 6.83 -3.80
N ARG A 159 17.68 7.04 -3.65
CA ARG A 159 18.25 8.39 -3.50
C ARG A 159 18.31 9.15 -4.82
N SER A 160 18.08 8.46 -5.93
CA SER A 160 18.09 9.06 -7.26
C SER A 160 16.89 9.98 -7.41
N GLN A 161 17.08 11.12 -8.07
CA GLN A 161 15.98 12.00 -8.46
C GLN A 161 15.40 11.63 -9.82
N GLU A 162 15.90 10.56 -10.44
CA GLU A 162 15.42 10.12 -11.73
C GLU A 162 14.01 9.52 -11.62
N PRO A 163 13.06 9.94 -12.47
CA PRO A 163 11.73 9.37 -12.47
C PRO A 163 11.76 7.94 -13.00
N ILE A 164 10.75 7.17 -12.61
CA ILE A 164 10.52 5.82 -13.15
C ILE A 164 10.38 5.92 -14.68
N PRO A 165 11.16 5.15 -15.46
CA PRO A 165 11.19 5.29 -16.91
C PRO A 165 9.85 4.94 -17.57
N ALA A 166 9.64 5.53 -18.75
CA ALA A 166 8.55 5.17 -19.65
C ALA A 166 8.89 3.92 -20.48
N GLY A 167 7.87 3.22 -20.95
CA GLY A 167 8.00 1.98 -21.73
C GLY A 167 8.02 0.72 -20.86
N ARG A 168 7.36 -0.35 -21.35
CA ARG A 168 7.19 -1.63 -20.63
C ARG A 168 8.54 -2.24 -20.24
N GLN A 169 9.42 -2.43 -21.22
CA GLN A 169 10.71 -3.08 -21.02
C GLN A 169 11.60 -2.28 -20.05
N ASN A 170 11.79 -0.99 -20.31
CA ASN A 170 12.62 -0.12 -19.45
C ASN A 170 12.11 -0.10 -18.00
N ARG A 171 10.79 -0.08 -17.79
CA ARG A 171 10.20 -0.08 -16.45
C ARG A 171 10.40 -1.42 -15.74
N LEU A 172 10.26 -2.54 -16.46
CA LEU A 172 10.50 -3.86 -15.90
C LEU A 172 11.96 -4.03 -15.47
N GLU A 173 12.91 -3.63 -16.34
CA GLU A 173 14.34 -3.61 -16.01
C GLU A 173 14.63 -2.69 -14.81
N TRP A 174 13.97 -1.53 -14.75
CA TRP A 174 14.08 -0.62 -13.60
C TRP A 174 13.58 -1.27 -12.30
N ILE A 175 12.45 -1.99 -12.33
CA ILE A 175 11.90 -2.70 -11.17
C ILE A 175 12.91 -3.73 -10.67
N GLU A 176 13.43 -4.57 -11.57
CA GLU A 176 14.42 -5.61 -11.25
C GLU A 176 15.69 -5.02 -10.61
N ASN A 177 16.17 -3.89 -11.12
CA ASN A 177 17.36 -3.21 -10.61
C ASN A 177 17.13 -2.45 -9.29
N ASN A 178 15.89 -2.14 -8.93
CA ASN A 178 15.54 -1.34 -7.74
C ASN A 178 14.75 -2.12 -6.69
N LEU A 179 14.74 -3.45 -6.75
CA LEU A 179 14.00 -4.29 -5.80
C LEU A 179 14.31 -3.94 -4.33
N GLU A 180 15.57 -3.61 -3.99
CA GLU A 180 15.97 -3.21 -2.63
C GLU A 180 15.45 -1.83 -2.20
N ASN A 181 15.15 -0.96 -3.16
CA ASN A 181 14.75 0.43 -2.93
C ASN A 181 13.23 0.62 -2.86
N ILE A 182 12.44 -0.33 -3.37
CA ILE A 182 10.98 -0.27 -3.35
C ILE A 182 10.39 -0.97 -2.12
N ARG A 183 9.39 -0.33 -1.49
CA ARG A 183 8.62 -0.86 -0.34
C ARG A 183 7.14 -0.56 -0.49
#